data_AF-A0A453EC34-F1
#
_entry.id   AF-A0A453EC34-F1
#
_cell.length_a   1.000
_cell.length_b   1.000
_cell.length_c   1.000
_cell.angle_alpha   90.00
_cell.angle_beta   90.00
_cell.angle_gamma   90.00
#
_symmetry.space_group_name_H-M   'P 1'
#
loop_
_entity.id
_entity.type
_entity.pdbx_description
1 polymer ?
#
loop_
_entity_poly.entity_id
_entity_poly.type
_entity_poly.pdbx_seq_one_letter_code
_entity_poly.pdbx_strand_id
1 'polypeptide(L)' 'FDEGSLLKACCGAGGEHNFDMDMMCGGLGASTCADPARHVSWDGIHLTQQAYRAMALSILMEGFAQPAESVQGIWSC' A
#
# COMPACT_ATOMS: atom_id res chain seq x y z
N PHE A 1 -2.63 9.51 -2.22
CA PHE A 1 -2.39 9.24 -0.78
C PHE A 1 -2.42 10.55 -0.02
N ASP A 2 -2.79 10.52 1.25
CA ASP A 2 -2.75 11.71 2.12
C ASP A 2 -1.31 11.95 2.61
N GLU A 3 -0.87 13.21 2.57
CA GLU A 3 0.52 13.58 2.90
C GLU A 3 0.84 13.31 4.38
N GLY A 4 -0.12 13.57 5.27
CA GLY A 4 0.02 13.36 6.71
C GLY A 4 0.05 11.88 7.12
N SER A 5 -0.30 10.98 6.21
CA SER A 5 -0.36 9.54 6.44
C SER A 5 0.65 8.73 5.63
N LEU A 6 1.55 9.35 4.86
CA LEU A 6 2.50 8.62 4.00
C LEU A 6 3.39 7.65 4.78
N LEU A 7 3.76 8.04 6.00
CA LEU A 7 4.58 7.25 6.91
C LEU A 7 3.76 6.61 8.04
N LYS A 8 2.45 6.43 7.89
CA LYS A 8 1.62 5.78 8.91
C LYS A 8 0.90 4.57 8.31
N ALA A 9 0.91 3.45 9.03
CA ALA A 9 0.09 2.30 8.71
C ALA A 9 -1.39 2.63 8.98
N CYS A 10 -2.28 2.18 8.10
CA CYS A 10 -3.72 2.35 8.32
C CYS A 10 -4.21 1.52 9.51
N CYS A 11 -3.73 0.29 9.63
CA CYS A 11 -4.04 -0.62 10.71
C CYS A 11 -2.82 -0.76 11.62
N GLY A 12 -3.04 -0.66 12.93
CA GLY A 12 -1.97 -0.78 13.91
C GLY A 12 -2.42 -0.50 15.34
N ALA A 13 -1.48 -0.59 16.27
CA ALA A 13 -1.72 -0.45 17.71
C ALA A 13 -1.18 0.87 18.30
N GLY A 14 -0.93 1.89 17.47
CA GLY A 14 -0.25 3.12 17.88
C GLY A 14 1.27 3.04 17.66
N GLY A 15 2.03 3.83 18.43
CA GLY A 15 3.49 3.92 18.27
C GLY A 15 3.93 4.83 17.10
N GLU A 16 5.25 4.86 16.84
CA GLU A 16 5.79 5.56 15.68
C GLU A 16 5.29 4.86 14.40
N HIS A 17 4.86 5.65 13.41
CA HIS A 17 4.26 5.14 12.17
C HIS A 17 2.97 4.31 12.35
N ASN A 18 2.34 4.34 13.52
CA ASN A 18 1.21 3.46 13.85
C ASN A 18 1.55 1.96 13.71
N PHE A 19 2.78 1.57 14.08
CA PHE A 19 3.26 0.20 13.99
C PHE A 19 3.85 -0.29 15.32
N ASP A 20 3.54 -1.54 15.67
CA ASP A 20 4.08 -2.25 16.82
C ASP A 20 4.28 -3.73 16.46
N MET A 21 5.52 -4.23 16.57
CA MET A 21 5.84 -5.62 16.21
C MET A 21 5.21 -6.65 17.15
N ASP A 22 4.90 -6.28 18.39
CA ASP A 22 4.29 -7.18 19.36
C ASP A 22 2.76 -7.16 19.26
N MET A 23 2.18 -6.17 18.56
CA MET A 23 0.74 -5.99 18.40
C MET A 23 0.34 -5.76 16.94
N MET A 24 0.42 -6.85 16.18
CA MET A 24 0.05 -6.88 14.76
C MET A 24 -1.46 -6.71 14.52
N CYS A 25 -1.80 -6.28 13.31
CA CYS A 25 -3.19 -6.20 12.86
C CYS A 25 -3.97 -7.50 13.03
N GLY A 26 -5.19 -7.39 13.56
CA GLY A 26 -6.01 -8.53 13.97
C GLY A 26 -5.80 -8.96 15.42
N GLY A 27 -4.76 -8.45 16.09
CA GLY A 27 -4.54 -8.60 17.53
C GLY A 27 -5.42 -7.67 18.37
N LEU A 28 -5.51 -7.97 19.68
CA LEU A 28 -6.20 -7.11 20.64
C LEU A 28 -5.47 -5.75 20.75
N GLY A 29 -6.23 -4.65 20.67
CA GLY A 29 -5.69 -3.29 20.74
C GLY A 29 -5.30 -2.69 19.38
N ALA A 30 -5.24 -3.49 18.31
CA ALA A 30 -5.08 -2.96 16.96
C ALA A 30 -6.39 -2.30 16.48
N SER A 31 -6.27 -1.18 15.76
CA SER A 31 -7.38 -0.45 15.17
C SER A 31 -7.08 -0.12 13.72
N THR A 32 -8.13 0.11 12.92
CA THR A 32 -8.03 0.44 11.50
C THR A 32 -8.41 1.90 11.26
N CYS A 33 -7.72 2.55 10.34
CA CYS A 33 -8.04 3.90 9.89
C CYS A 33 -9.39 3.92 9.14
N ALA A 34 -10.02 5.09 9.07
CA ALA A 34 -11.33 5.24 8.43
C ALA A 34 -11.30 5.03 6.91
N ASP A 35 -10.19 5.37 6.26
CA ASP A 35 -10.04 5.26 4.79
C ASP A 35 -8.67 4.67 4.41
N PRO A 36 -8.61 3.34 4.19
CA PRO A 36 -7.40 2.66 3.77
C PRO A 36 -6.88 3.14 2.40
N ALA A 37 -7.72 3.68 1.51
CA ALA A 37 -7.28 4.11 0.18
C ALA A 37 -6.41 5.38 0.23
N ARG A 38 -6.44 6.12 1.34
CA ARG A 38 -5.58 7.29 1.55
C ARG A 38 -4.18 6.94 2.08
N HIS A 39 -3.97 5.72 2.57
CA HIS A 39 -2.70 5.28 3.16
C HIS A 39 -1.90 4.41 2.17
N VAL A 40 -0.58 4.49 2.25
CA VAL A 40 0.33 3.62 1.47
C VAL A 40 0.44 2.25 2.16
N SER A 41 0.75 2.25 3.45
CA SER A 41 0.91 1.02 4.25
C SER A 41 -0.40 0.59 4.90
N TRP A 42 -0.68 -0.71 4.85
CA TRP A 42 -1.77 -1.34 5.58
C TRP A 42 -1.41 -1.52 7.05
N ASP A 43 -0.36 -2.28 7.36
CA ASP A 43 -0.03 -2.72 8.73
C ASP A 43 1.42 -2.45 9.14
N GLY A 44 2.14 -1.61 8.40
CA GLY A 44 3.57 -1.36 8.57
C GLY A 44 4.46 -2.32 7.78
N ILE A 45 3.92 -3.41 7.24
CA ILE A 45 4.65 -4.43 6.46
C ILE A 45 4.09 -4.53 5.05
N HIS A 46 2.76 -4.62 4.92
CA HIS A 46 2.05 -4.77 3.67
C HIS A 46 1.50 -3.42 3.16
N LEU A 47 1.27 -3.34 1.85
CA LEU A 47 0.63 -2.18 1.23
C LEU A 47 -0.90 -2.28 1.28
N THR A 48 -1.56 -1.14 1.22
CA THR A 48 -3.02 -1.10 1.01
C THR A 48 -3.37 -1.56 -0.41
N GLN A 49 -4.62 -1.99 -0.61
CA GLN A 49 -5.12 -2.36 -1.95
C GLN A 49 -4.92 -1.24 -2.99
N GLN A 50 -5.09 0.03 -2.57
CA GLN A 50 -4.88 1.19 -3.44
C GLN A 50 -3.41 1.36 -3.82
N ALA A 51 -2.49 1.14 -2.87
CA ALA A 51 -1.05 1.18 -3.13
C ALA A 51 -0.59 0.03 -4.02
N TYR A 52 -1.08 -1.19 -3.82
CA TYR A 52 -0.82 -2.29 -4.75
C TYR A 52 -1.37 -2.02 -6.15
N ARG A 53 -2.56 -1.43 -6.28
CA ARG A 53 -3.12 -1.05 -7.58
C ARG A 53 -2.24 -0.03 -8.30
N ALA A 54 -1.78 1.01 -7.61
CA ALA A 54 -0.88 2.01 -8.17
C ALA A 54 0.43 1.37 -8.64
N MET A 55 1.06 0.55 -7.78
CA MET A 55 2.28 -0.18 -8.15
C MET A 55 2.09 -1.08 -9.38
N ALA A 56 1.01 -1.85 -9.42
CA ALA A 56 0.72 -2.74 -10.53
C ALA A 56 0.51 -1.96 -11.84
N LEU A 57 -0.21 -0.83 -11.81
CA LEU A 57 -0.38 0.03 -12.97
C LEU A 57 0.95 0.59 -13.47
N SER A 58 1.80 1.08 -12.57
CA SER A 58 3.13 1.58 -12.95
C SER A 58 3.99 0.49 -13.58
N ILE A 59 4.00 -0.71 -12.99
CA ILE A 59 4.73 -1.87 -13.53
C ILE A 59 4.21 -2.26 -14.93
N LEU A 60 2.90 -2.42 -15.08
CA LEU A 60 2.30 -2.97 -16.30
C LEU A 60 2.17 -1.96 -17.44
N MET A 61 1.88 -0.70 -17.12
CA MET A 61 1.46 0.29 -18.11
C MET A 61 2.45 1.45 -18.27
N GLU A 62 3.20 1.81 -17.22
CA GLU A 62 4.06 3.01 -17.23
C GLU A 62 5.54 2.70 -17.50
N GLY A 63 5.84 1.48 -17.95
CA GLY A 63 7.19 1.10 -18.40
C GLY A 63 8.18 0.79 -17.28
N PHE A 64 7.71 0.54 -16.06
CA PHE A 64 8.56 0.10 -14.94
C PHE A 64 8.92 -1.40 -14.99
N ALA A 65 8.24 -2.21 -15.81
CA ALA A 65 8.65 -3.59 -16.11
C ALA A 65 9.70 -3.65 -17.24
N GLN A 66 10.53 -4.70 -17.25
CA GLN A 66 11.48 -4.98 -18.34
C GLN A 66 11.25 -6.40 -18.92
N PRO A 67 11.16 -6.55 -20.25
CA PRO A 67 11.16 -5.48 -21.26
C PRO A 67 9.83 -4.70 -21.23
N ALA A 68 9.89 -3.37 -21.31
CA ALA A 68 8.71 -2.50 -21.16
C ALA A 68 7.70 -2.64 -22.32
N GLU A 69 8.21 -2.89 -23.53
CA GLU A 69 7.40 -2.90 -24.76
C GLU A 69 6.48 -4.13 -24.89
N SER A 70 6.90 -5.29 -24.39
CA SER A 70 6.16 -6.54 -24.59
C SER A 70 4.83 -6.56 -23.83
N VAL A 71 4.76 -5.91 -22.67
CA VAL A 71 3.52 -5.82 -21.88
C VAL A 71 2.55 -4.86 -22.56
N GLN A 72 3.00 -3.66 -22.95
CA GLN A 72 2.11 -2.66 -23.58
C GLN A 72 1.51 -3.14 -24.92
N GLY A 73 2.27 -3.91 -25.70
CA GLY A 73 1.78 -4.48 -26.97
C GLY A 73 0.74 -5.60 -26.84
N ILE A 74 0.64 -6.27 -25.68
CA ILE A 74 -0.41 -7.29 -25.43
C ILE A 74 -1.75 -6.62 -25.08
N TRP A 75 -1.72 -5.41 -24.52
CA TRP A 75 -2.90 -4.67 -24.08
C TRP A 75 -3.34 -3.55 -25.04
N SER A 76 -2.65 -3.34 -26.15
CA SER A 76 -3.12 -2.46 -27.22
C SER A 76 -4.33 -3.10 -27.91
N CYS A 77 -5.51 -2.51 -27.73
CA CYS A 77 -6.68 -2.83 -28.55
C CYS A 77 -6.47 -2.37 -30.00
#